data_AF-A0AAP5QJR3-F1
#
_entry.id   AF-A0AAP5QJR3-F1
#
_cell.length_a   1.000
_cell.length_b   1.000
_cell.length_c   1.000
_cell.angle_alpha   90.00
_cell.angle_beta   90.00
_cell.angle_gamma   90.00
#
_symmetry.space_group_name_H-M   'P 1'
#
loop_
_entity.id
_entity.type
_entity.pdbx_description
1 polymer ?
#
loop_
_entity_poly.entity_id
_entity_poly.type
_entity_poly.pdbx_seq_one_letter_code
_entity_poly.pdbx_strand_id
1 'polypeptide(L)'
;MKTYVATKETEYFTNESIKEVLYAGDNKEAVFSKIDGTSGNRIILDVCFDGLRIKSFIRIHNDDWRVAFDKLGSTKKEVEDYNAKLIEAKFLLNVGES
;
A
#
# COMPACT_ATOMS: atom_id res chain seq x y z
N MET A 1 10.47 17.61 -0.84
CA MET A 1 9.70 17.25 -2.06
C MET A 1 9.06 15.90 -1.75
N LYS A 2 7.74 15.75 -1.98
CA LYS A 2 7.07 14.48 -1.75
C LYS A 2 7.42 13.53 -2.90
N THR A 3 7.91 12.33 -2.61
CA THR A 3 8.35 11.40 -3.64
C THR A 3 7.73 10.02 -3.44
N TYR A 4 6.98 9.60 -4.44
CA TYR A 4 6.55 8.23 -4.61
C TYR A 4 7.61 7.43 -5.36
N VAL A 5 7.86 6.21 -4.89
CA VAL A 5 8.76 5.27 -5.55
C VAL A 5 8.04 3.94 -5.70
N ALA A 6 8.08 3.37 -6.91
CA ALA A 6 7.68 2.00 -7.18
C ALA A 6 8.94 1.16 -7.40
N THR A 7 9.15 0.13 -6.58
CA THR A 7 10.21 -0.86 -6.84
C THR A 7 9.61 -2.23 -7.11
N LYS A 8 10.17 -2.93 -8.10
CA LYS A 8 9.82 -4.30 -8.46
C LYS A 8 10.96 -5.22 -8.07
N GLU A 9 10.67 -6.25 -7.31
CA GLU A 9 11.57 -7.37 -7.07
C GLU A 9 11.05 -8.60 -7.80
N THR A 10 11.88 -9.21 -8.64
CA THR A 10 11.53 -10.40 -9.43
C THR A 10 12.46 -11.55 -9.07
N GLU A 11 11.88 -12.67 -8.67
CA GLU A 11 12.61 -13.92 -8.47
C GLU A 11 12.41 -14.85 -9.67
N TYR A 12 13.51 -15.33 -10.24
CA TYR A 12 13.56 -16.37 -11.27
C TYR A 12 14.10 -17.67 -10.65
N PHE A 13 13.96 -18.80 -11.35
CA PHE A 13 14.42 -20.13 -10.89
C PHE A 13 15.93 -20.20 -10.51
N THR A 14 16.71 -19.17 -10.81
CA THR A 14 18.16 -19.06 -10.56
C THR A 14 18.54 -18.48 -9.18
N ASN A 15 17.60 -18.38 -8.23
CA ASN A 15 17.78 -17.96 -6.82
C ASN A 15 18.25 -16.52 -6.54
N GLU A 16 18.63 -15.72 -7.55
CA GLU A 16 18.89 -14.29 -7.35
C GLU A 16 17.66 -13.44 -7.67
N SER A 17 17.26 -12.59 -6.71
CA SER A 17 16.20 -11.62 -6.91
C SER A 17 16.75 -10.35 -7.57
N ILE A 18 16.07 -9.89 -8.62
CA ILE A 18 16.40 -8.65 -9.32
C ILE A 18 15.48 -7.56 -8.82
N LYS A 19 16.06 -6.49 -8.26
CA LYS A 19 15.32 -5.31 -7.80
C LYS A 19 15.52 -4.13 -8.76
N GLU A 20 14.41 -3.56 -9.22
CA GLU A 20 14.36 -2.47 -10.19
C GLU A 20 13.47 -1.32 -9.69
N VAL A 21 13.87 -0.08 -9.95
CA VAL A 21 13.02 1.10 -9.73
C VAL A 21 12.19 1.33 -10.99
N LEU A 22 10.87 1.18 -10.90
CA LEU A 22 9.95 1.40 -12.03
C LEU A 22 9.49 2.85 -12.16
N TYR A 23 9.52 3.59 -11.05
CA TYR A 23 9.09 4.98 -10.98
C TYR A 23 9.72 5.69 -9.77
N ALA A 24 10.10 6.95 -9.95
CA ALA A 24 10.43 7.88 -8.87
C ALA A 24 9.95 9.29 -9.26
N GLY A 25 9.03 9.87 -8.49
CA GLY A 25 8.44 11.18 -8.80
C GLY A 25 7.29 11.53 -7.85
N ASP A 26 6.54 12.58 -8.15
CA ASP A 26 5.46 13.10 -7.31
C ASP A 26 4.05 12.65 -7.72
N ASN A 27 3.90 11.97 -8.86
CA ASN A 27 2.63 11.48 -9.37
C ASN A 27 2.25 10.14 -8.73
N LYS A 28 1.29 10.19 -7.81
CA LYS A 28 0.71 9.03 -7.13
C LYS A 28 0.08 8.02 -8.10
N GLU A 29 -0.71 8.47 -9.06
CA GLU A 29 -1.46 7.58 -9.96
C GLU A 29 -0.52 6.80 -10.88
N ALA A 30 0.55 7.45 -11.35
CA ALA A 30 1.59 6.83 -12.16
C ALA A 30 2.31 5.67 -11.43
N VAL A 31 2.34 5.69 -10.10
CA VAL A 31 2.94 4.61 -9.30
C VAL A 31 2.05 3.39 -9.21
N PHE A 32 0.74 3.59 -9.06
CA PHE A 32 -0.21 2.48 -8.96
C PHE A 32 -0.50 1.83 -10.33
N SER A 33 -0.29 2.53 -11.45
CA SER A 33 -0.46 1.95 -12.79
C SER A 33 0.66 1.00 -13.23
N LYS A 34 1.80 0.95 -12.51
CA LYS A 34 2.92 0.04 -12.82
C LYS A 34 2.70 -1.42 -12.39
N ILE A 35 1.52 -1.72 -11.86
CA ILE A 35 1.11 -3.06 -11.45
C ILE A 35 0.86 -3.96 -12.69
N ASP A 36 0.49 -3.39 -13.82
CA ASP A 36 0.17 -4.14 -15.05
C ASP A 36 1.43 -4.48 -15.87
N GLY A 37 1.45 -5.66 -16.50
CA GLY A 37 2.42 -6.00 -17.56
C GLY A 37 3.79 -6.58 -17.14
N THR A 38 3.93 -7.10 -15.91
CA THR A 38 5.20 -7.71 -15.45
C THR A 38 5.22 -9.23 -15.64
N SER A 39 6.39 -9.87 -15.78
CA SER A 39 6.58 -11.32 -15.92
C SER A 39 7.63 -11.84 -14.91
N GLY A 40 7.41 -13.03 -14.34
CA GLY A 40 8.29 -13.61 -13.31
C GLY A 40 7.57 -14.63 -12.42
N ASN A 41 8.34 -15.47 -11.71
CA ASN A 41 7.78 -16.51 -10.83
C ASN A 41 7.21 -15.92 -9.54
N ARG A 42 7.92 -14.95 -8.96
CA ARG A 42 7.41 -14.14 -7.86
C ARG A 42 7.79 -12.70 -8.11
N ILE A 43 6.80 -11.82 -7.99
CA ILE A 43 6.93 -10.39 -8.20
C ILE A 43 6.44 -9.68 -6.95
N ILE A 44 7.26 -8.81 -6.39
CA ILE A 44 6.89 -7.90 -5.30
C ILE A 44 6.95 -6.48 -5.84
N LEU A 45 5.85 -5.74 -5.70
CA LEU A 45 5.79 -4.33 -6.02
C LEU A 45 5.59 -3.53 -4.74
N ASP A 46 6.62 -2.80 -4.35
CA ASP A 46 6.60 -1.91 -3.20
C ASP A 46 6.32 -0.47 -3.65
N VAL A 47 5.36 0.16 -2.99
CA VAL A 47 5.05 1.58 -3.12
C VAL A 47 5.52 2.29 -1.87
N CYS A 48 6.48 3.20 -2.04
CA CYS A 48 7.01 4.05 -0.99
C CYS A 48 6.56 5.50 -1.17
N PHE A 49 6.38 6.20 -0.06
CA PHE A 49 6.15 7.64 -0.01
C PHE A 49 7.15 8.23 1.00
N ASP A 50 8.00 9.15 0.52
CA ASP A 50 9.06 9.77 1.34
C ASP A 50 9.93 8.75 2.08
N GLY A 51 10.32 7.68 1.37
CA GLY A 51 11.14 6.59 1.91
C GLY A 51 10.39 5.57 2.78
N LEU A 52 9.13 5.83 3.14
CA LEU A 52 8.31 4.89 3.91
C LEU A 52 7.48 4.02 2.97
N ARG A 53 7.57 2.71 3.13
CA ARG A 53 6.68 1.78 2.43
C ARG A 53 5.25 1.97 2.93
N ILE A 54 4.34 2.25 2.00
CA ILE A 54 2.91 2.49 2.29
C ILE A 54 2.02 1.37 1.77
N LYS A 55 2.45 0.64 0.73
CA LYS A 55 1.71 -0.49 0.16
C LYS A 55 2.66 -1.48 -0.52
N SER A 56 2.33 -2.76 -0.47
CA SER A 56 3.02 -3.82 -1.21
C SER A 56 2.04 -4.76 -1.86
N PHE A 57 2.35 -5.15 -3.10
CA PHE A 57 1.60 -6.13 -3.86
C PHE A 57 2.51 -7.31 -4.18
N ILE A 58 1.94 -8.51 -4.21
CA ILE A 58 2.65 -9.74 -4.58
C ILE A 58 1.88 -10.48 -5.67
N ARG A 59 2.62 -11.04 -6.62
CA ARG A 59 2.12 -11.95 -7.65
C ARG A 59 3.01 -13.18 -7.72
N ILE A 60 2.43 -14.37 -7.81
CA ILE A 60 3.15 -15.64 -7.83
C ILE A 60 2.69 -16.46 -9.04
N HIS A 61 3.60 -17.04 -9.81
CA HIS A 61 3.33 -17.94 -10.95
C HIS A 61 2.24 -17.44 -11.93
N ASN A 62 2.18 -16.13 -12.17
CA ASN A 62 1.15 -15.46 -12.98
C ASN A 62 -0.29 -15.52 -12.44
N ASP A 63 -0.47 -15.79 -11.14
CA ASP A 63 -1.73 -15.56 -10.44
C ASP A 63 -2.13 -14.08 -10.46
N ASP A 64 -3.34 -13.79 -9.97
CA ASP A 64 -3.78 -12.43 -9.68
C ASP A 64 -2.91 -11.75 -8.61
N TRP A 65 -2.80 -10.43 -8.72
CA TRP A 65 -2.14 -9.61 -7.71
C TRP A 65 -2.86 -9.68 -6.36
N ARG A 66 -2.09 -9.85 -5.29
CA ARG A 66 -2.58 -9.81 -3.91
C ARG A 66 -1.92 -8.68 -3.15
N VAL A 67 -2.66 -8.05 -2.25
CA VAL A 67 -2.12 -7.06 -1.33
C VAL A 67 -1.39 -7.80 -0.20
N ALA A 68 -0.08 -7.58 -0.08
CA ALA A 68 0.74 -8.16 0.98
C ALA A 68 0.88 -7.21 2.18
N PHE A 69 0.78 -5.90 1.94
CA PHE A 69 0.90 -4.86 2.95
C PHE A 69 0.11 -3.62 2.53
N ASP A 70 -0.65 -3.00 3.44
CA ASP A 70 -1.41 -1.77 3.16
C ASP A 70 -1.53 -0.87 4.39
N LYS A 71 -0.49 -0.06 4.64
CA LYS A 71 -0.48 0.89 5.76
C LYS A 71 -1.56 1.96 5.61
N LEU A 72 -1.83 2.40 4.38
CA LEU A 72 -2.87 3.40 4.11
C LEU A 72 -4.25 2.87 4.47
N GLY A 73 -4.57 1.64 4.08
CA GLY A 73 -5.82 0.97 4.43
C GLY A 73 -5.98 0.83 5.94
N SER A 74 -4.93 0.36 6.64
CA SER A 74 -4.93 0.25 8.11
C SER A 74 -5.15 1.58 8.81
N THR A 75 -4.39 2.62 8.47
CA THR A 75 -4.53 3.95 9.09
C THR A 75 -5.88 4.57 8.81
N LYS A 76 -6.43 4.41 7.60
CA LYS A 76 -7.79 4.89 7.28
C LYS A 76 -8.83 4.24 8.19
N LYS A 77 -8.77 2.92 8.36
CA LYS A 77 -9.69 2.17 9.22
C LYS A 77 -9.60 2.63 10.68
N GLU A 78 -8.38 2.82 11.20
CA GLU A 78 -8.19 3.33 12.56
C GLU A 78 -8.85 4.70 12.77
N VAL A 79 -8.69 5.63 11.81
CA VAL A 79 -9.33 6.95 11.87
C VAL A 79 -10.85 6.85 11.84
N GLU A 80 -11.40 5.97 11.01
CA GLU A 80 -12.85 5.71 10.94
C GLU A 80 -13.38 5.15 12.28
N ASP A 81 -12.66 4.18 12.86
CA ASP A 81 -12.99 3.60 14.16
C ASP A 81 -12.95 4.65 15.29
N TYR A 82 -11.93 5.52 15.30
CA TYR A 82 -11.85 6.62 16.26
C TYR A 82 -12.98 7.64 16.09
N ASN A 83 -13.34 7.96 14.84
CA ASN A 83 -14.43 8.87 14.56
C ASN A 83 -15.78 8.30 15.05
N ALA A 84 -16.02 7.00 14.85
CA ALA A 84 -17.22 6.32 15.36
C ALA A 84 -17.30 6.41 16.90
N LYS A 85 -16.20 6.11 17.60
CA LYS A 85 -16.11 6.23 19.06
C LYS A 85 -16.33 7.67 19.55
N LEU A 86 -15.84 8.66 18.80
CA LEU A 86 -16.03 10.07 19.15
C LEU A 86 -17.50 10.49 19.01
N ILE A 87 -18.20 10.01 17.99
CA ILE A 87 -19.64 10.27 17.78
C ILE A 87 -20.45 9.66 18.94
N GLU A 88 -20.15 8.42 19.30
CA GLU A 88 -20.79 7.72 20.42
C GLU A 88 -20.57 8.45 21.76
N ALA A 89 -19.32 8.85 22.06
CA ALA A 89 -19.00 9.60 23.27
C ALA A 89 -19.75 10.94 23.33
N LYS A 90 -19.86 11.67 22.21
CA LYS A 90 -20.63 12.91 22.12
C LYS A 90 -22.13 12.69 22.37
N PHE A 91 -22.69 11.61 21.84
CA PHE A 91 -24.09 11.25 22.10
C PHE A 91 -24.33 11.00 23.59
N LEU A 92 -23.45 10.22 24.24
CA LEU A 92 -23.56 9.92 25.67
C LEU A 92 -23.45 11.17 26.55
N LEU A 93 -22.54 12.09 26.24
CA LEU A 93 -22.41 13.35 26.97
C LEU A 93 -23.68 14.22 26.85
N ASN A 94 -24.24 14.35 25.65
CA ASN A 94 -25.45 15.15 25.44
C ASN A 94 -26.70 14.56 26.12
N VAL A 95 -26.78 13.23 26.27
CA VAL A 95 -27.87 12.56 26.98
C VAL A 95 -27.71 12.67 28.50
N GLY A 96 -26.48 12.75 29.02
CA GLY A 96 -26.20 12.92 30.45
C GLY A 96 -26.37 14.35 30.99
N GLU A 97 -26.54 15.34 30.11
CA GLU A 97 -26.76 16.76 30.46
C GLU A 97 -28.24 17.19 30.38
N SER A 98 -29.16 16.28 30.04
CA SER A 98 -30.63 16.49 30.02
C SER A 98 -31.33 15.82 31.18
#